data_AF-A0A1I4JJN2-F1
#
_entry.id   AF-A0A1I4JJN2-F1
#
_cell.length_a   1.000
_cell.length_b   1.000
_cell.length_c   1.000
_cell.angle_alpha   90.00
_cell.angle_beta   90.00
_cell.angle_gamma   90.00
#
_symmetry.space_group_name_H-M   'P 1'
#
loop_
_entity.id
_entity.type
_entity.pdbx_description
1 polymer ?
#
loop_
_entity_poly.entity_id
_entity_poly.type
_entity_poly.pdbx_seq_one_letter_code
_entity_poly.pdbx_strand_id
1 'polypeptide(L)'
;MSTETIKKQFKLYAPSTQKSYELNPNGTLTIEGVASTTNKDLQGDIILPSAIESMKTQLLTSTKNLHGDHEDKLFDGIIGAIKEVMDTDENVLKIKSVIRSKFAAEIKEMLDIGIK
;
A
#
# COMPACT_ATOMS: atom_id res chain seq x y z
N MET A 1 -23.03 -38.72 34.03
CA MET A 1 -23.19 -37.78 32.90
C MET A 1 -22.08 -36.75 33.02
N SER A 2 -21.05 -36.81 32.18
CA SER A 2 -19.94 -35.85 32.16
C SER A 2 -20.23 -34.77 31.12
N THR A 3 -20.35 -33.53 31.55
CA THR A 3 -20.44 -32.37 30.66
C THR A 3 -19.04 -32.00 30.21
N GLU A 4 -18.62 -32.51 29.05
CA GLU A 4 -17.44 -31.98 28.35
C GLU A 4 -17.77 -30.61 27.76
N THR A 5 -17.23 -29.57 28.38
CA THR A 5 -17.25 -28.21 27.84
C THR A 5 -16.35 -28.17 26.60
N ILE A 6 -16.94 -28.27 25.42
CA ILE A 6 -16.23 -28.06 24.15
C ILE A 6 -15.77 -26.59 24.10
N LYS A 7 -14.53 -26.31 24.50
CA LYS A 7 -13.88 -25.04 24.22
C LYS A 7 -13.68 -24.94 22.71
N LYS A 8 -14.57 -24.22 22.02
CA LYS A 8 -14.33 -23.78 20.64
C LYS A 8 -13.12 -22.83 20.64
N GLN A 9 -11.93 -23.38 20.40
CA GLN A 9 -10.75 -22.57 20.15
C GLN A 9 -10.84 -22.00 18.73
N PHE A 10 -11.12 -20.71 18.62
CA PHE A 10 -10.95 -19.97 17.37
C PHE A 10 -9.44 -19.70 17.20
N LYS A 11 -8.82 -20.31 16.18
CA LYS A 11 -7.46 -19.94 15.75
C LYS A 11 -7.58 -18.89 14.65
N LEU A 12 -7.32 -17.64 15.01
CA LEU A 12 -7.18 -16.54 14.06
C LEU A 12 -5.75 -16.57 13.49
N TYR A 13 -5.62 -16.91 12.21
CA TYR A 13 -4.36 -16.77 11.49
C TYR A 13 -4.29 -15.35 10.93
N ALA A 14 -3.63 -14.44 11.64
CA ALA A 14 -3.41 -13.07 11.17
C ALA A 14 -2.16 -13.03 10.27
N PRO A 15 -2.25 -12.57 9.01
CA PRO A 15 -1.07 -12.38 8.18
C PRO A 15 -0.28 -11.18 8.71
N SER A 16 0.78 -11.45 9.47
CA SER A 16 1.84 -10.48 9.75
C SER A 16 3.10 -10.89 9.01
N THR A 17 3.41 -10.14 7.97
CA THR A 17 4.76 -10.07 7.39
C THR A 17 4.97 -8.63 6.95
N GLN A 18 5.52 -7.82 7.84
CA GLN A 18 5.97 -6.43 7.65
C GLN A 18 5.04 -5.52 6.83
N LYS A 19 4.28 -4.72 7.55
CA LYS A 19 3.45 -3.67 6.99
C LYS A 19 4.09 -2.32 7.34
N SER A 20 4.75 -1.66 6.40
CA SER A 20 5.24 -0.28 6.62
C SER A 20 4.13 0.71 6.33
N TYR A 21 3.11 0.71 7.19
CA TYR A 21 2.14 1.78 7.23
C TYR A 21 1.81 2.17 8.67
N GLU A 22 1.56 3.46 8.88
CA GLU A 22 1.34 4.05 10.19
C GLU A 22 0.21 5.08 10.14
N LEU A 23 -0.75 4.94 11.05
CA LEU A 23 -1.77 5.97 11.24
C LEU A 23 -1.19 7.10 12.09
N ASN A 24 -1.10 8.28 11.50
CA ASN A 24 -0.52 9.45 12.13
C ASN A 24 -1.52 10.07 13.14
N PRO A 25 -1.05 10.84 14.14
CA PRO A 25 -1.91 11.51 15.12
C PRO A 25 -2.95 12.49 14.53
N ASN A 26 -2.68 13.03 13.34
CA ASN A 26 -3.60 13.91 12.60
C ASN A 26 -4.67 13.13 11.79
N GLY A 27 -4.70 11.80 11.92
CA GLY A 27 -5.64 10.92 11.24
C GLY A 27 -5.25 10.54 9.81
N THR A 28 -4.13 11.00 9.25
CA THR A 28 -3.65 10.53 7.94
C THR A 28 -2.95 9.18 8.06
N LEU A 29 -2.83 8.43 6.97
CA LEU A 29 -2.10 7.15 6.94
C LEU A 29 -0.85 7.28 6.08
N THR A 30 0.32 7.03 6.65
CA THR A 30 1.58 6.91 5.91
C THR A 30 1.71 5.48 5.40
N ILE A 31 2.01 5.28 4.12
CA ILE A 31 2.25 3.97 3.51
C ILE A 31 3.56 4.01 2.74
N GLU A 32 4.43 3.04 2.98
CA GLU A 32 5.65 2.81 2.20
C GLU A 32 5.54 1.46 1.48
N GLY A 33 5.96 1.42 0.21
CA GLY A 33 5.86 0.21 -0.60
C GLY A 33 6.57 0.30 -1.94
N VAL A 34 6.77 -0.85 -2.56
CA VAL A 34 7.28 -0.96 -3.93
C VAL A 34 6.12 -0.68 -4.89
N ALA A 35 6.25 0.37 -5.68
CA ALA A 35 5.24 0.77 -6.67
C ALA A 35 5.49 0.13 -8.04
N SER A 36 6.74 -0.16 -8.39
CA SER A 36 7.09 -0.82 -9.65
C SER A 36 8.44 -1.53 -9.55
N THR A 37 8.63 -2.55 -10.39
CA THR A 37 9.90 -3.29 -10.52
C THR A 37 10.16 -3.63 -11.98
N THR A 38 11.39 -4.04 -12.30
CA THR A 38 11.75 -4.62 -13.61
C THR A 38 11.35 -6.09 -13.75
N ASN A 39 10.71 -6.68 -12.72
CA ASN A 39 10.08 -7.99 -12.85
C ASN A 39 8.81 -7.89 -13.71
N LYS A 40 8.42 -9.03 -14.28
CA LYS A 40 7.18 -9.19 -15.03
C LYS A 40 5.98 -8.82 -14.15
N ASP A 41 5.15 -7.89 -14.61
CA ASP A 41 3.94 -7.46 -13.89
C ASP A 41 2.77 -8.46 -14.07
N LEU A 42 1.60 -8.11 -13.50
CA LEU A 42 0.40 -8.95 -13.57
C LEU A 42 -0.15 -9.13 -14.99
N GLN A 43 0.15 -8.20 -15.90
CA GLN A 43 -0.25 -8.25 -17.32
C GLN A 43 0.81 -8.95 -18.18
N GLY A 44 2.00 -9.12 -17.63
CA GLY A 44 3.13 -9.78 -18.25
C GLY A 44 4.15 -8.85 -18.87
N ASP A 45 4.03 -7.55 -18.62
CA ASP A 45 4.93 -6.53 -19.12
C ASP A 45 6.18 -6.42 -18.25
N ILE A 46 7.29 -6.04 -18.87
CA ILE A 46 8.57 -5.79 -18.21
C ILE A 46 8.90 -4.32 -18.36
N ILE A 47 9.00 -3.63 -17.23
CA ILE A 47 9.44 -2.23 -17.20
C ILE A 47 10.97 -2.20 -17.32
N LEU A 48 11.48 -1.36 -18.21
CA LEU A 48 12.93 -1.19 -18.36
C LEU A 48 13.51 -0.41 -17.17
N PRO A 49 14.77 -0.69 -16.77
CA PRO A 49 15.44 0.08 -15.71
C PRO A 49 15.45 1.59 -15.97
N SER A 50 15.65 2.00 -17.22
CA SER A 50 15.61 3.43 -17.62
C SER A 50 14.23 4.07 -17.43
N ALA A 51 13.15 3.29 -17.53
CA ALA A 51 11.80 3.77 -17.22
C ALA A 51 11.60 3.92 -15.70
N ILE A 52 12.15 3.02 -14.88
CA ILE A 52 12.18 3.16 -13.41
C ILE A 52 12.90 4.46 -13.02
N GLU A 53 14.09 4.71 -13.57
CA GLU A 53 14.84 5.95 -13.32
C GLU A 53 14.05 7.19 -13.73
N SER A 54 13.45 7.17 -14.93
CA SER A 54 12.60 8.27 -15.40
C SER A 54 11.44 8.55 -14.44
N MET A 55 10.77 7.50 -13.93
CA MET A 55 9.71 7.65 -12.94
C MET A 55 10.22 8.27 -11.63
N LYS A 56 11.38 7.82 -11.12
CA LYS A 56 12.01 8.42 -9.93
C LYS A 56 12.24 9.91 -10.14
N THR A 57 12.85 10.32 -11.26
CA THR A 57 13.09 11.73 -11.58
C THR A 57 11.80 12.55 -11.64
N GLN A 58 10.74 12.02 -12.24
CA GLN A 58 9.45 12.73 -12.34
C GLN A 58 8.77 12.91 -10.97
N LEU A 59 8.90 11.91 -10.10
CA LEU A 59 8.35 11.94 -8.74
C LEU A 59 9.14 12.87 -7.81
N LEU A 60 10.45 13.03 -8.04
CA LEU A 60 11.28 13.99 -7.31
C LEU A 60 11.02 15.45 -7.71
N THR A 61 10.60 15.68 -8.95
CA THR A 61 10.41 17.04 -9.49
C THR A 61 8.98 17.57 -9.37
N SER A 62 8.01 16.73 -8.98
CA SER A 62 6.63 17.17 -8.79
C SER A 62 5.88 16.29 -7.80
N THR A 63 5.09 16.91 -6.92
CA THR A 63 4.14 16.17 -6.07
C THR A 63 3.08 15.51 -6.96
N LYS A 64 2.91 14.20 -6.83
CA LYS A 64 1.87 13.45 -7.53
C LYS A 64 0.78 13.03 -6.55
N ASN A 65 -0.46 13.23 -6.98
CA ASN A 65 -1.64 12.76 -6.27
C ASN A 65 -1.79 11.24 -6.45
N LEU A 66 -2.23 10.58 -5.39
CA LEU A 66 -2.75 9.22 -5.46
C LEU A 66 -4.26 9.28 -5.65
N HIS A 67 -4.75 8.53 -6.63
CA HIS A 67 -6.16 8.38 -6.90
C HIS A 67 -6.61 6.98 -6.49
N GLY A 68 -7.82 6.88 -5.95
CA GLY A 68 -8.45 5.59 -5.74
C GLY A 68 -8.90 4.99 -7.08
N ASP A 69 -8.97 3.67 -7.12
CA ASP A 69 -9.36 2.94 -8.32
C ASP A 69 -10.80 3.29 -8.76
N HIS A 70 -10.97 3.43 -10.06
CA HIS A 70 -12.23 3.81 -10.70
C HIS A 70 -13.14 2.61 -10.99
N GLU A 71 -12.62 1.38 -11.03
CA GLU A 71 -13.42 0.20 -11.41
C GLU A 71 -14.45 -0.17 -10.33
N ASP A 72 -14.02 -0.27 -9.08
CA ASP A 72 -14.89 -0.71 -7.97
C ASP A 72 -15.54 0.45 -7.19
N LYS A 73 -15.20 1.70 -7.52
CA LYS A 73 -15.68 2.95 -6.86
C LYS A 73 -15.55 2.94 -5.33
N LEU A 74 -14.66 2.11 -4.78
CA LEU A 74 -14.45 2.01 -3.35
C LEU A 74 -13.91 3.34 -2.79
N PHE A 75 -13.03 3.99 -3.56
CA PHE A 75 -12.51 5.32 -3.23
C PHE A 75 -12.52 6.22 -4.46
N ASP A 76 -13.43 7.18 -4.50
CA ASP A 76 -13.50 8.14 -5.62
C ASP A 76 -12.57 9.34 -5.42
N GLY A 77 -11.75 9.61 -6.45
CA GLY A 77 -10.93 10.81 -6.58
C GLY A 77 -9.58 10.73 -5.86
N ILE A 78 -9.08 11.89 -5.42
CA ILE A 78 -7.75 12.00 -4.79
C ILE A 78 -7.80 11.48 -3.36
N ILE A 79 -7.13 10.36 -3.12
CA ILE A 79 -7.03 9.69 -1.82
C ILE A 79 -5.78 10.09 -1.02
N GLY A 80 -4.74 10.60 -1.69
CA GLY A 80 -3.48 10.90 -1.05
C GLY A 80 -2.47 11.56 -1.98
N ALA A 81 -1.21 11.57 -1.57
CA ALA A 81 -0.11 12.05 -2.40
C ALA A 81 1.19 11.29 -2.07
N ILE A 82 2.04 11.16 -3.08
CA ILE A 82 3.41 10.67 -2.92
C ILE A 82 4.23 11.76 -2.23
N LYS A 83 4.96 11.39 -1.18
CA LYS A 83 5.79 12.31 -0.38
C LYS A 83 7.27 12.13 -0.61
N GLU A 84 7.70 10.91 -0.86
CA GLU A 84 9.12 10.59 -0.96
C GLU A 84 9.32 9.41 -1.91
N VAL A 85 10.39 9.48 -2.68
CA VAL A 85 10.93 8.35 -3.46
C VAL A 85 12.10 7.81 -2.66
N MET A 86 12.03 6.53 -2.30
CA MET A 86 13.05 5.90 -1.47
C MET A 86 14.28 5.57 -2.32
N ASP A 87 15.46 5.74 -1.73
CA ASP A 87 16.72 5.36 -2.37
C ASP A 87 16.78 3.84 -2.59
N THR A 88 16.87 3.45 -3.86
CA THR A 88 16.76 2.07 -4.38
C THR A 88 17.48 2.01 -5.72
N ASP A 89 17.88 0.81 -6.16
CA ASP A 89 18.53 0.61 -7.46
C ASP A 89 17.58 0.87 -8.66
N GLU A 90 18.11 0.82 -9.88
CA GLU A 90 17.36 1.00 -11.13
C GLU A 90 16.30 -0.09 -11.40
N ASN A 91 16.22 -1.14 -10.58
CA ASN A 91 15.25 -2.23 -10.75
C ASN A 91 14.00 -2.06 -9.90
N VAL A 92 14.01 -1.15 -8.93
CA VAL A 92 12.92 -0.99 -7.96
C VAL A 92 12.54 0.48 -7.84
N LEU A 93 11.25 0.77 -8.00
CA LEU A 93 10.64 2.03 -7.60
C LEU A 93 9.93 1.82 -6.26
N LYS A 94 10.51 2.36 -5.19
CA LYS A 94 9.90 2.34 -3.86
C LYS A 94 9.51 3.77 -3.45
N ILE A 95 8.31 3.93 -2.92
CA ILE A 95 7.75 5.24 -2.56
C ILE A 95 7.18 5.23 -1.15
N LYS A 96 7.12 6.41 -0.54
CA LYS A 96 6.34 6.69 0.65
C LYS A 96 5.27 7.72 0.34
N SER A 97 4.06 7.42 0.75
CA SER A 97 2.87 8.18 0.44
C SER A 97 2.07 8.49 1.70
N VAL A 98 1.27 9.55 1.63
CA VAL A 98 0.33 9.92 2.70
C VAL A 98 -1.08 9.92 2.14
N ILE A 99 -1.94 9.14 2.79
CA ILE A 99 -3.36 9.03 2.53
C ILE A 99 -4.11 10.02 3.41
N ARG A 100 -5.10 10.71 2.83
CA ARG A 100 -5.93 11.72 3.51
C ARG A 100 -6.71 11.06 4.64
N SER A 101 -6.93 11.82 5.70
CA SER A 101 -7.63 11.34 6.90
C SER A 101 -9.02 10.77 6.65
N LYS A 102 -9.73 11.30 5.65
CA LYS A 102 -11.04 10.79 5.21
C LYS A 102 -11.03 9.29 4.87
N PHE A 103 -9.93 8.78 4.31
CA PHE A 103 -9.83 7.39 3.82
C PHE A 103 -8.89 6.52 4.67
N ALA A 104 -8.10 7.15 5.53
CA ALA A 104 -7.00 6.52 6.25
C ALA A 104 -7.43 5.35 7.16
N ALA A 105 -8.53 5.50 7.90
CA ALA A 105 -9.00 4.47 8.83
C ALA A 105 -9.50 3.22 8.09
N GLU A 106 -10.29 3.42 7.03
CA GLU A 106 -10.84 2.33 6.21
C GLU A 106 -9.74 1.59 5.45
N ILE A 107 -8.84 2.31 4.78
CA ILE A 107 -7.69 1.70 4.09
C ILE A 107 -6.79 0.95 5.08
N LYS A 108 -6.57 1.50 6.28
CA LYS A 108 -5.80 0.80 7.32
C LYS A 108 -6.48 -0.50 7.75
N GLU A 109 -7.79 -0.50 7.97
CA GLU A 109 -8.54 -1.70 8.34
C GLU A 109 -8.42 -2.78 7.27
N MET A 110 -8.63 -2.42 6.00
CA MET A 110 -8.46 -3.32 4.85
C MET A 110 -7.06 -3.94 4.82
N LEU A 111 -6.02 -3.11 4.98
CA LEU A 111 -4.65 -3.57 5.02
C LEU A 111 -4.41 -4.47 6.24
N ASP A 112 -4.96 -4.14 7.42
CA ASP A 112 -4.82 -4.90 8.67
C ASP A 112 -5.37 -6.32 8.53
N ILE A 113 -6.50 -6.49 7.84
CA ILE A 113 -7.12 -7.79 7.56
C ILE A 113 -6.53 -8.50 6.33
N GLY A 114 -5.60 -7.87 5.62
CA GLY A 114 -4.82 -8.49 4.55
C GLY A 114 -5.42 -8.35 3.14
N ILE A 115 -6.35 -7.41 2.94
CA ILE A 115 -6.77 -6.99 1.60
C ILE A 115 -5.62 -6.18 1.00
N LYS A 116 -5.18 -6.56 -0.20
CA LYS A 116 -4.05 -5.97 -0.93
C LYS A 116 -4.46 -5.61 -2.34
#